data_AF-A0A4Y7J4B2-F1
#
_entry.id   AF-A0A4Y7J4B2-F1
#
_cell.length_a   1.000
_cell.length_b   1.000
_cell.length_c   1.000
_cell.angle_alpha   90.00
_cell.angle_beta   90.00
_cell.angle_gamma   90.00
#
_symmetry.space_group_name_H-M   'P 1'
#
loop_
_entity.id
_entity.type
_entity.pdbx_description
1 polymer ?
#
loop_
_entity_poly.entity_id
_entity_poly.type
_entity_poly.pdbx_seq_one_letter_code
_entity_poly.pdbx_strand_id
1 'polypeptide(L)' 'MSRVIINSWAIGRDPQTWTDPEKFMPERFMGKDIDVRGRDFQLLPFGSGRRGCPGLSLGYLVVRLVVAQLVHCFD' A
#
# COMPACT_ATOMS: atom_id res chain seq x y z
N MET A 1 12.43 -20.18 20.52
CA MET A 1 11.75 -18.96 20.02
C MET A 1 11.48 -19.13 18.54
N SER A 2 10.27 -18.81 18.07
CA SER A 2 9.90 -18.91 16.65
C SER A 2 9.94 -17.53 15.99
N ARG A 3 10.39 -17.46 14.73
CA ARG A 3 10.38 -16.24 13.91
C ARG A 3 9.17 -16.26 12.98
N VAL A 4 8.39 -15.18 12.99
CA VAL A 4 7.26 -14.98 12.07
C VAL A 4 7.61 -13.90 11.06
N ILE A 5 7.38 -14.15 9.78
CA ILE A 5 7.59 -13.20 8.69
C ILE A 5 6.27 -13.03 7.96
N ILE A 6 5.84 -11.78 7.78
CA ILE A 6 4.65 -11.45 6.99
C ILE A 6 5.07 -11.19 5.56
N ASN A 7 4.55 -11.96 4.61
CA ASN A 7 4.84 -11.79 3.19
C ASN A 7 3.87 -10.77 2.57
N SER A 8 4.09 -9.49 2.84
CA SER A 8 3.26 -8.41 2.30
C SER A 8 3.26 -8.35 0.77
N TRP A 9 4.34 -8.84 0.12
CA TRP A 9 4.41 -8.91 -1.35
C TRP A 9 3.42 -9.91 -1.92
N ALA A 10 3.34 -11.11 -1.33
CA ALA A 10 2.38 -12.13 -1.74
C ALA A 10 0.94 -11.69 -1.45
N ILE A 11 0.68 -11.06 -0.30
CA ILE A 11 -0.64 -10.52 0.06
C ILE A 11 -1.11 -9.49 -0.98
N GLY A 12 -0.23 -8.56 -1.39
CA GLY A 12 -0.57 -7.55 -2.39
C GLY A 12 -0.76 -8.08 -3.81
N ARG A 13 -0.47 -9.37 -4.05
CA ARG A 13 -0.55 -10.05 -5.35
C ARG A 13 -1.45 -11.28 -5.36
N ASP A 14 -2.15 -11.55 -4.27
CA ASP A 14 -3.02 -12.70 -4.17
C ASP A 14 -4.22 -12.56 -5.13
N PRO A 15 -4.39 -13.45 -6.12
CA PRO A 15 -5.51 -13.40 -7.06
C PRO A 15 -6.87 -13.71 -6.42
N GLN A 16 -6.92 -14.29 -5.21
CA GLN A 16 -8.17 -14.46 -4.46
C GLN A 16 -8.63 -13.15 -3.82
N THR A 17 -7.70 -12.25 -3.55
CA THR A 17 -7.96 -10.95 -2.90
C THR A 17 -8.07 -9.82 -3.91
N TRP A 18 -7.25 -9.83 -4.97
CA TRP A 18 -7.15 -8.76 -5.95
C TRP A 18 -7.43 -9.25 -7.38
N THR A 19 -8.36 -8.60 -8.08
CA THR A 19 -8.59 -8.82 -9.52
C THR A 19 -7.42 -8.29 -10.34
N ASP A 20 -6.85 -9.11 -11.24
CA ASP A 20 -5.66 -8.79 -12.03
C ASP A 20 -4.49 -8.24 -11.15
N PRO A 21 -3.94 -9.04 -10.22
CA PRO A 21 -2.99 -8.55 -9.21
C PRO A 21 -1.67 -8.01 -9.79
N GLU A 22 -1.27 -8.48 -10.97
CA GLU A 22 -0.04 -8.04 -11.63
C GLU A 22 -0.21 -6.77 -12.49
N LYS A 23 -1.45 -6.30 -12.72
CA LYS A 23 -1.69 -5.06 -13.47
C LYS A 23 -1.55 -3.84 -12.55
N PHE A 24 -0.85 -2.82 -13.02
CA PHE A 24 -0.91 -1.50 -12.41
C PHE A 24 -2.26 -0.84 -12.75
N MET A 25 -3.18 -0.87 -11.79
CA MET A 25 -4.56 -0.39 -11.94
C MET A 25 -4.96 0.47 -10.74
N PRO A 26 -4.58 1.77 -10.71
CA PRO A 26 -4.94 2.70 -9.62
C PRO A 26 -6.45 2.79 -9.34
N GLU A 27 -7.26 2.58 -10.38
CA GLU A 27 -8.72 2.63 -10.37
C GLU A 27 -9.32 1.66 -9.35
N ARG A 28 -8.63 0.57 -8.99
CA ARG A 28 -9.13 -0.41 -8.02
C ARG A 28 -9.37 0.18 -6.63
N PHE A 29 -8.70 1.29 -6.31
CA PHE A 29 -8.82 1.96 -5.02
C PHE A 29 -9.84 3.11 -5.06
N MET A 30 -10.33 3.51 -6.24
CA MET A 30 -11.31 4.59 -6.35
C MET A 30 -12.68 4.17 -5.81
N GLY A 31 -13.27 5.01 -4.95
CA GLY A 31 -14.58 4.73 -4.32
C GLY A 31 -14.57 3.55 -3.33
N LYS A 32 -13.39 3.06 -2.93
CA LYS A 32 -13.23 2.02 -1.90
C LYS A 32 -12.68 2.65 -0.62
N ASP A 33 -13.16 2.18 0.53
CA ASP A 33 -12.64 2.54 1.85
C ASP A 33 -11.48 1.63 2.26
N ILE A 34 -10.52 1.43 1.34
CA ILE A 34 -9.29 0.66 1.60
C ILE A 34 -8.18 1.66 1.89
N ASP A 35 -7.48 1.49 3.01
CA ASP A 35 -6.39 2.37 3.41
C ASP A 35 -5.05 1.65 3.63
N VAL A 36 -3.99 2.46 3.73
CA VAL A 36 -2.62 1.98 4.00
C VAL A 36 -2.26 2.07 5.49
N ARG A 37 -3.21 2.42 6.36
CA ARG A 37 -3.03 2.64 7.82
C ARG A 37 -3.01 1.33 8.61
N GLY A 38 -3.03 0.19 7.92
CA GLY A 38 -2.89 -1.13 8.50
C GLY A 38 -4.19 -1.67 9.11
N ARG A 39 -5.36 -1.11 8.73
CA ARG A 39 -6.68 -1.66 9.07
C ARG A 39 -7.14 -2.70 8.06
N ASP A 40 -6.72 -2.55 6.81
CA ASP A 40 -6.99 -3.48 5.71
C ASP A 40 -5.83 -4.44 5.50
N PHE A 41 -5.96 -5.67 5.97
CA PHE A 41 -4.86 -6.66 5.91
C PHE A 41 -4.52 -7.14 4.50
N GLN A 42 -5.39 -6.86 3.51
CA GLN A 42 -5.08 -7.05 2.10
C GLN A 42 -4.05 -6.04 1.55
N LEU A 43 -3.77 -4.95 2.29
CA LEU A 43 -2.84 -3.89 1.89
C LEU A 43 -1.99 -3.42 3.09
N LEU A 44 -0.79 -3.98 3.25
CA LEU A 44 0.10 -3.71 4.40
C LEU A 44 1.48 -3.12 4.01
N PRO A 45 1.55 -2.04 3.20
CA PRO A 45 2.84 -1.46 2.79
C PRO A 45 3.62 -0.84 3.97
N PHE A 46 2.92 -0.43 5.03
CA PHE A 46 3.49 0.15 6.24
C PHE A 46 3.35 -0.77 7.48
N GLY A 47 2.98 -2.04 7.29
CA GLY A 47 2.66 -2.95 8.38
C GLY A 47 1.37 -2.58 9.12
N SER A 48 1.19 -3.13 10.32
CA SER A 48 0.00 -2.92 11.16
C SER A 48 0.31 -3.12 12.65
N GLY A 49 -0.62 -2.69 13.51
CA GLY A 49 -0.59 -2.91 14.95
C GLY A 49 0.53 -2.17 15.66
N ARG A 50 0.99 -2.71 16.80
CA ARG A 50 1.98 -2.07 17.70
C ARG A 50 3.34 -1.78 17.06
N ARG A 51 3.64 -2.40 15.91
CA ARG A 51 4.91 -2.29 15.20
C ARG A 51 4.72 -1.77 13.77
N GLY A 52 3.57 -1.15 13.47
CA GLY A 52 3.36 -0.42 12.22
C GLY A 52 4.42 0.68 12.05
N CYS A 53 4.68 1.06 10.80
CA CYS A 53 5.69 2.05 10.45
C CYS A 53 5.34 3.41 11.10
N PRO A 54 6.21 3.96 11.97
CA PRO A 54 5.97 5.27 12.56
C PRO A 54 6.05 6.41 11.53
N GLY A 55 6.70 6.16 10.38
CA GLY A 55 6.85 7.11 9.29
C GLY A 55 5.71 7.12 8.27
N LEU A 56 4.60 6.41 8.51
CA LEU A 56 3.49 6.28 7.56
C LEU A 56 3.03 7.64 7.01
N SER A 57 2.72 8.58 7.89
CA SER A 57 2.19 9.89 7.48
C SER A 57 3.16 10.66 6.59
N LEU A 58 4.45 10.64 6.94
CA LEU A 58 5.49 11.30 6.16
C LEU A 58 5.68 10.63 4.80
N GLY A 59 5.86 9.30 4.78
CA GLY A 59 6.07 8.55 3.55
C GLY A 59 4.90 8.69 2.58
N TYR A 60 3.67 8.64 3.10
CA TYR A 60 2.46 8.82 2.31
C TYR A 60 2.36 10.21 1.69
N LEU A 61 2.66 11.26 2.46
CA LEU A 61 2.67 12.63 1.98
C LEU A 61 3.75 12.86 0.92
N VAL A 62 4.97 12.37 1.17
CA VAL A 62 6.10 12.54 0.24
C VAL A 62 5.83 11.84 -1.09
N VAL A 63 5.35 10.60 -1.10
CA VAL A 63 5.03 9.88 -2.35
C VAL A 63 3.97 10.63 -3.16
N ARG A 64 2.91 11.11 -2.51
CA ARG A 64 1.86 11.90 -3.18
C ARG A 64 2.41 13.20 -3.77
N LEU A 65 3.19 13.95 -2.99
CA LEU A 65 3.74 15.22 -3.43
C LEU A 65 4.69 15.05 -4.61
N VAL A 66 5.64 14.11 -4.51
CA VAL A 66 6.64 13.87 -5.54
C VAL A 66 5.98 13.40 -6.84
N VAL A 67 5.05 12.45 -6.78
CA VAL A 67 4.34 11.97 -7.98
C VAL A 67 3.51 13.10 -8.60
N ALA A 68 2.79 13.88 -7.79
CA ALA A 68 2.02 15.01 -8.30
C ALA A 68 2.90 16.07 -8.98
N GLN A 69 4.06 16.40 -8.39
CA GLN A 69 5.00 17.34 -8.98
C GLN A 69 5.60 16.83 -10.28
N LEU A 70 5.98 15.54 -10.33
CA LEU A 70 6.54 14.95 -11.53
C LEU A 70 5.53 14.97 -12.69
N VAL A 71 4.29 14.54 -12.43
CA VAL A 71 3.22 14.53 -13.44
C VAL A 71 2.79 15.94 -13.84
N HIS A 72 2.89 16.93 -12.95
CA HIS A 72 2.53 18.31 -13.26
C HIS A 72 3.60 19.03 -14.10
N CYS A 73 4.87 18.75 -13.85
CA CYS A 73 5.98 19.52 -14.41
C CYS A 73 6.66 18.86 -15.61
N PHE A 74 6.43 17.57 -15.86
CA PHE A 74 7.13 16.80 -16.89
C PHE A 74 6.17 15.90 -17.68
N ASP A 75 6.48 15.71 -18.96
CA ASP A 75 5.84 14.76 -19.89
C ASP A 75 6.67 13.48 -20.04
#